data_AF-A0AAF3EDV6-F1
#
_entry.id   AF-A0AAF3EDV6-F1
#
_cell.length_a   1.000
_cell.length_b   1.000
_cell.length_c   1.000
_cell.angle_alpha   90.00
_cell.angle_beta   90.00
_cell.angle_gamma   90.00
#
_symmetry.space_group_name_H-M   'P 1'
#
loop_
_entity.id
_entity.type
_entity.pdbx_description
1 polymer ?
#
loop_
_entity_poly.entity_id
_entity_poly.type
_entity_poly.pdbx_seq_one_letter_code
_entity_poly.pdbx_strand_id
1 'polypeptide(L)'
;MKNLQLFFLLIATLSATRIQAESQQKAENQCSSVLQSAGASQWFGASVAHSIHSINVRALQKFEPSTTEKNSVPTVNLDLSADRPILSHAPDRRGPSDSMYLTDGMKTLDEVLSHMGDKKWDIGFFSPLERVVHVFHMQEAWEMTLKEYQKLKQNPPSSDVCKCAKDIENNGVLKMLRFNALAIREASLIYGDTMKAYDTSLQYYIQGGYTYRFKPERVFKESERGLSLDQILLKEKESMPKLTDAAAWEKWKEIGKMSMTEHFDTALFLYCSLNKV
;
A
#
# COMPACT_ATOMS: atom_id res chain seq x y z
N MET A 1 -39.27 12.23 -31.49
CA MET A 1 -37.85 12.50 -31.85
C MET A 1 -36.92 12.56 -30.63
N LYS A 2 -37.25 13.27 -29.54
CA LYS A 2 -36.40 13.34 -28.32
C LYS A 2 -36.08 11.97 -27.68
N ASN A 3 -37.03 11.04 -27.66
CA ASN A 3 -36.82 9.71 -27.06
C ASN A 3 -35.89 8.79 -27.87
N LEU A 4 -35.75 9.02 -29.18
CA LEU A 4 -34.86 8.23 -30.03
C LEU A 4 -33.40 8.67 -29.86
N GLN A 5 -33.16 9.98 -29.72
CA GLN A 5 -31.83 10.53 -29.42
C GLN A 5 -31.31 10.07 -28.05
N LEU A 6 -32.19 9.97 -27.03
CA LEU A 6 -31.81 9.50 -25.70
C LEU A 6 -31.37 8.02 -25.71
N PHE A 7 -32.03 7.18 -26.52
CA PHE A 7 -31.73 5.76 -26.64
C PHE A 7 -30.39 5.51 -27.35
N PHE A 8 -30.09 6.26 -28.42
CA PHE A 8 -28.79 6.19 -29.10
C PHE A 8 -27.64 6.69 -28.22
N LEU A 9 -27.86 7.75 -27.41
CA LEU A 9 -26.87 8.21 -26.43
C LEU A 9 -26.60 7.15 -25.36
N LEU A 10 -27.63 6.49 -24.83
CA LEU A 10 -27.49 5.41 -23.85
C LEU A 10 -26.70 4.22 -24.42
N ILE A 11 -27.03 3.75 -25.63
CA ILE A 11 -26.29 2.67 -26.29
C ILE A 11 -24.84 3.04 -26.59
N ALA A 12 -24.58 4.27 -27.04
CA ALA A 12 -23.22 4.75 -27.29
C ALA A 12 -22.39 4.83 -25.99
N THR A 13 -22.99 5.30 -24.88
CA THR A 13 -22.30 5.32 -23.57
C THR A 13 -22.03 3.93 -23.02
N LEU A 14 -22.96 2.98 -23.16
CA LEU A 14 -22.80 1.58 -22.74
C LEU A 14 -21.75 0.82 -23.59
N SER A 15 -21.63 1.16 -24.88
CA SER A 15 -20.63 0.55 -25.77
C SER A 15 -19.23 1.10 -25.49
N ALA A 16 -19.10 2.41 -25.22
CA ALA A 16 -17.83 3.04 -24.86
C ALA A 16 -17.28 2.53 -23.52
N THR A 17 -18.13 2.37 -22.51
CA THR A 17 -17.71 1.82 -21.20
C THR A 17 -17.23 0.37 -21.30
N ARG A 18 -17.86 -0.43 -22.16
CA ARG A 18 -17.46 -1.83 -22.39
C ARG A 18 -16.11 -1.95 -23.11
N ILE A 19 -15.87 -1.15 -24.15
CA ILE A 19 -14.58 -1.11 -24.86
C ILE A 19 -13.46 -0.67 -23.93
N GLN A 20 -13.72 0.33 -23.07
CA GLN A 20 -12.73 0.80 -22.11
C GLN A 20 -12.39 -0.26 -21.06
N ALA A 21 -13.39 -0.98 -20.53
CA ALA A 21 -13.18 -2.09 -19.61
C ALA A 21 -12.38 -3.25 -20.24
N GLU A 22 -12.70 -3.64 -21.49
CA GLU A 22 -11.97 -4.69 -22.22
C GLU A 22 -10.53 -4.29 -22.53
N SER A 23 -10.29 -3.01 -22.86
CA SER A 23 -8.93 -2.49 -23.09
C SER A 23 -8.07 -2.47 -21.83
N GLN A 24 -8.68 -2.12 -20.69
CA GLN A 24 -8.01 -2.06 -19.39
C GLN A 24 -7.68 -3.47 -18.89
N GLN A 25 -8.61 -4.41 -19.03
CA GLN A 25 -8.38 -5.81 -18.68
C GLN A 25 -7.30 -6.47 -19.55
N LYS A 26 -7.22 -6.11 -20.85
CA LYS A 26 -6.15 -6.58 -21.74
C LYS A 26 -4.78 -6.02 -21.35
N ALA A 27 -4.71 -4.74 -20.98
CA ALA A 27 -3.47 -4.10 -20.54
C ALA A 27 -2.96 -4.67 -19.19
N GLU A 28 -3.85 -4.88 -18.22
CA GLU A 28 -3.55 -5.50 -16.92
C GLU A 28 -2.98 -6.92 -17.08
N ASN A 29 -3.62 -7.74 -17.92
CA ASN A 29 -3.15 -9.09 -18.23
C ASN A 29 -1.78 -9.10 -18.95
N GLN A 30 -1.47 -8.07 -19.74
CA GLN A 30 -0.21 -7.96 -20.45
C GLN A 30 0.94 -7.57 -19.51
N CYS A 31 0.75 -6.61 -18.60
CA CYS A 31 1.82 -6.22 -17.68
C CYS A 31 2.09 -7.25 -16.58
N SER A 32 1.04 -7.96 -16.13
CA SER A 32 1.23 -9.06 -15.18
C SER A 32 2.16 -10.15 -15.73
N SER A 33 1.99 -10.55 -17.00
CA SER A 33 2.85 -11.57 -17.61
C SER A 33 4.28 -11.09 -17.87
N VAL A 34 4.46 -9.82 -18.27
CA VAL A 34 5.78 -9.20 -18.44
C VAL A 34 6.55 -9.14 -17.11
N LEU A 35 5.90 -8.70 -16.04
CA LEU A 35 6.51 -8.63 -14.71
C LEU A 35 6.86 -10.02 -14.18
N GLN A 36 5.96 -11.00 -14.30
CA GLN A 36 6.20 -12.38 -13.87
C GLN A 36 7.36 -13.04 -14.64
N SER A 37 7.48 -12.76 -15.94
CA SER A 37 8.60 -13.24 -16.77
C SER A 37 9.95 -12.66 -16.32
N ALA A 38 9.93 -11.51 -15.65
CA ALA A 38 11.11 -10.89 -15.03
C ALA A 38 11.37 -11.39 -13.59
N GLY A 39 10.60 -12.37 -13.11
CA GLY A 39 10.71 -12.94 -11.77
C GLY A 39 9.88 -12.24 -10.71
N ALA A 40 9.06 -11.23 -11.08
CA ALA A 40 8.14 -10.61 -10.13
C ALA A 40 7.07 -11.60 -9.69
N SER A 41 6.59 -11.45 -8.45
CA SER A 41 5.52 -12.31 -7.96
C SER A 41 4.18 -11.94 -8.58
N GLN A 42 3.21 -12.86 -8.54
CA GLN A 42 1.80 -12.55 -8.85
C GLN A 42 1.20 -11.48 -7.92
N TRP A 43 1.89 -11.15 -6.82
CA TRP A 43 1.48 -10.19 -5.80
C TRP A 43 2.16 -8.83 -5.93
N PHE A 44 2.88 -8.58 -7.04
CA PHE A 44 3.66 -7.36 -7.28
C PHE A 44 2.99 -6.08 -6.76
N GLY A 45 1.74 -5.81 -7.16
CA GLY A 45 1.01 -4.62 -6.73
C GLY A 45 0.82 -4.49 -5.22
N ALA A 46 0.55 -5.60 -4.52
CA ALA A 46 0.38 -5.62 -3.07
C ALA A 46 1.71 -5.49 -2.33
N SER A 47 2.74 -6.22 -2.78
CA SER A 47 4.09 -6.16 -2.22
C SER A 47 4.66 -4.75 -2.30
N VAL A 48 4.61 -4.14 -3.49
CA VAL A 48 5.08 -2.77 -3.73
C VAL A 48 4.27 -1.78 -2.89
N ALA A 49 2.93 -1.86 -2.90
CA ALA A 49 2.08 -0.95 -2.13
C ALA A 49 2.34 -1.05 -0.62
N HIS A 50 2.60 -2.25 -0.09
CA HIS A 50 3.02 -2.44 1.29
C HIS A 50 4.36 -1.75 1.55
N SER A 51 5.36 -1.91 0.69
CA SER A 51 6.66 -1.29 0.93
C SER A 51 6.70 0.23 0.76
N ILE A 52 5.81 0.79 -0.07
CA ILE A 52 5.84 2.24 -0.37
C ILE A 52 4.75 3.05 0.35
N HIS A 53 3.84 2.44 1.13
CA HIS A 53 2.71 3.19 1.71
C HIS A 53 3.13 4.32 2.66
N SER A 54 4.30 4.24 3.29
CA SER A 54 4.82 5.29 4.18
C SER A 54 6.15 5.87 3.70
N ILE A 55 6.58 5.55 2.47
CA ILE A 55 7.89 5.94 1.94
C ILE A 55 7.98 7.45 1.76
N ASN A 56 9.19 7.98 1.98
CA ASN A 56 9.54 9.39 1.88
C ASN A 56 10.88 9.56 1.15
N VAL A 57 11.28 10.81 0.87
CA VAL A 57 12.54 11.11 0.16
C VAL A 57 13.78 10.53 0.87
N ARG A 58 13.85 10.56 2.21
CA ARG A 58 14.99 10.00 2.97
C ARG A 58 15.15 8.50 2.70
N ALA A 59 14.03 7.76 2.69
CA ALA A 59 14.04 6.34 2.36
C ALA A 59 14.49 6.10 0.91
N LEU A 60 13.97 6.88 -0.05
CA LEU A 60 14.36 6.77 -1.47
C LEU A 60 15.85 7.06 -1.71
N GLN A 61 16.44 7.96 -0.91
CA GLN A 61 17.86 8.30 -1.00
C GLN A 61 18.80 7.14 -0.64
N LYS A 62 18.32 6.10 0.05
CA LYS A 62 19.07 4.85 0.25
C LYS A 62 19.29 4.10 -1.08
N PHE A 63 18.33 4.23 -2.00
CA PHE A 63 18.37 3.58 -3.31
C PHE A 63 19.10 4.45 -4.33
N GLU A 64 18.61 5.68 -4.53
CA GLU A 64 19.27 6.74 -5.34
C GLU A 64 19.52 8.00 -4.49
N PRO A 65 20.78 8.29 -4.11
CA PRO A 65 21.13 9.44 -3.26
C PRO A 65 20.70 10.82 -3.79
N SER A 66 20.53 10.96 -5.11
CA SER A 66 20.11 12.21 -5.75
C SER A 66 18.59 12.44 -5.74
N THR A 67 17.81 11.51 -5.18
CA THR A 67 16.35 11.62 -5.13
C THR A 67 15.91 12.85 -4.34
N THR A 68 14.91 13.56 -4.86
CA THR A 68 14.28 14.74 -4.25
C THR A 68 12.75 14.57 -4.23
N GLU A 69 12.01 15.57 -3.75
CA GLU A 69 10.54 15.58 -3.84
C GLU A 69 10.02 15.48 -5.28
N LYS A 70 10.83 15.81 -6.28
CA LYS A 70 10.53 15.63 -7.70
C LYS A 70 10.72 14.18 -8.14
N ASN A 71 10.16 13.23 -7.38
CA ASN A 71 10.13 11.80 -7.72
C ASN A 71 8.72 11.40 -8.21
N SER A 72 8.56 10.15 -8.65
CA SER A 72 7.29 9.61 -9.14
C SER A 72 6.84 8.38 -8.36
N VAL A 73 7.34 8.21 -7.12
CA VAL A 73 6.98 7.08 -6.25
C VAL A 73 5.74 7.47 -5.44
N PRO A 74 4.56 6.90 -5.69
CA PRO A 74 3.37 7.23 -4.94
C PRO A 74 3.44 6.68 -3.50
N THR A 75 2.72 7.31 -2.58
CA THR A 75 2.70 6.91 -1.16
C THR A 75 1.37 7.30 -0.53
N VAL A 76 1.02 6.70 0.61
CA VAL A 76 -0.16 7.12 1.38
C VAL A 76 0.14 8.46 2.05
N ASN A 77 -0.83 9.35 2.02
CA ASN A 77 -0.75 10.59 2.77
C ASN A 77 -1.00 10.29 4.27
N LEU A 78 0.03 10.52 5.09
CA LEU A 78 -0.04 10.30 6.54
C LEU A 78 -0.90 11.33 7.27
N ASP A 79 -1.21 12.47 6.65
CA ASP A 79 -2.30 13.31 7.14
C ASP A 79 -3.63 12.62 6.79
N LEU A 80 -4.18 11.91 7.75
CA LEU A 80 -5.43 11.14 7.62
C LEU A 80 -6.66 12.01 7.51
N SER A 81 -6.52 13.33 7.69
CA SER A 81 -7.58 14.31 7.47
C SER A 81 -7.58 14.91 6.06
N ALA A 82 -6.47 14.77 5.33
CA ALA A 82 -6.35 15.34 3.99
C ALA A 82 -7.31 14.70 2.98
N ASP A 83 -7.89 15.53 2.11
CA ASP A 83 -8.79 15.12 1.02
C ASP A 83 -8.15 14.14 0.03
N ARG A 84 -6.82 14.21 -0.10
CA ARG A 84 -6.04 13.32 -0.97
C ARG A 84 -5.39 12.22 -0.14
N PRO A 85 -5.92 10.98 -0.17
CA PRO A 85 -5.38 9.87 0.61
C PRO A 85 -4.07 9.31 0.04
N ILE A 86 -3.80 9.53 -1.25
CA ILE A 86 -2.58 9.10 -1.93
C ILE A 86 -1.87 10.33 -2.49
N LEU A 87 -0.57 10.42 -2.26
CA LEU A 87 0.33 11.37 -2.90
C LEU A 87 0.92 10.73 -4.16
N SER A 88 1.04 11.51 -5.23
CA SER A 88 1.63 11.04 -6.50
C SER A 88 3.16 10.95 -6.47
N HIS A 89 3.79 11.46 -5.41
CA HIS A 89 5.22 11.42 -5.17
C HIS A 89 5.49 11.26 -3.67
N ALA A 90 6.65 10.70 -3.32
CA ALA A 90 7.07 10.59 -1.94
C ALA A 90 7.45 11.99 -1.45
N PRO A 91 6.89 12.46 -0.32
CA PRO A 91 7.19 13.79 0.21
C PRO A 91 8.56 13.79 0.89
N ASP A 92 9.17 14.97 0.99
CA ASP A 92 10.26 15.20 1.91
C ASP A 92 9.70 15.54 3.29
N ARG A 93 9.91 14.65 4.25
CA ARG A 93 9.42 14.82 5.63
C ARG A 93 10.48 15.36 6.57
N ARG A 94 11.59 15.87 6.04
CA ARG A 94 12.63 16.48 6.85
C ARG A 94 12.06 17.73 7.54
N GLY A 95 11.93 17.65 8.85
CA GLY A 95 11.46 18.74 9.69
C GLY A 95 12.61 19.39 10.47
N PRO A 96 12.29 20.24 11.46
CA PRO A 96 13.29 20.76 12.41
C PRO A 96 14.14 19.65 13.06
N SER A 97 13.54 18.48 13.26
CA SER A 97 14.15 17.26 13.81
C SER A 97 15.37 16.77 13.04
N ASP A 98 15.42 16.97 11.72
CA ASP A 98 16.57 16.60 10.89
C ASP A 98 17.81 17.43 11.16
N SER A 99 17.61 18.68 11.58
CA SER A 99 18.70 19.57 11.98
C SER A 99 19.13 19.32 13.43
N MET A 100 18.26 18.74 14.25
CA MET A 100 18.48 18.54 15.68
C MET A 100 19.06 17.17 16.03
N TYR A 101 18.67 16.13 15.29
CA TYR A 101 19.04 14.75 15.58
C TYR A 101 19.87 14.13 14.45
N LEU A 102 20.98 13.48 14.82
CA LEU A 102 21.88 12.84 13.85
C LEU A 102 21.35 11.47 13.38
N THR A 103 20.87 10.64 14.31
CA THR A 103 20.50 9.25 14.06
C THR A 103 19.05 9.10 13.60
N ASP A 104 18.80 8.17 12.68
CA ASP A 104 17.45 7.92 12.15
C ASP A 104 16.48 7.43 13.23
N GLY A 105 16.97 6.73 14.26
CA GLY A 105 16.18 6.33 15.42
C GLY A 105 15.64 7.53 16.20
N MET A 106 16.46 8.55 16.46
CA MET A 106 16.00 9.76 17.15
C MET A 106 15.06 10.62 16.29
N LYS A 107 15.33 10.70 14.97
CA LYS A 107 14.42 11.39 14.03
C LYS A 107 13.06 10.71 13.99
N THR A 108 13.03 9.37 13.96
CA THR A 108 11.80 8.57 13.99
C THR A 108 11.02 8.79 15.28
N LEU A 109 11.72 8.75 16.42
CA LEU A 109 11.11 8.96 17.72
C LEU A 109 10.51 10.36 17.83
N ASP A 110 11.23 11.39 17.38
CA ASP A 110 10.75 12.77 17.37
C ASP A 110 9.53 12.97 16.46
N GLU A 111 9.54 12.41 15.24
CA GLU A 111 8.42 12.50 14.31
C GLU A 111 7.14 11.88 14.91
N VAL A 112 7.24 10.68 15.50
CA VAL A 112 6.10 10.01 16.13
C VAL A 112 5.65 10.75 17.39
N LEU A 113 6.57 11.17 18.26
CA LEU A 113 6.21 11.82 19.53
C LEU A 113 5.64 13.23 19.32
N SER A 114 6.06 13.94 18.27
CA SER A 114 5.47 15.21 17.87
C SER A 114 4.00 15.09 17.47
N HIS A 115 3.56 13.88 17.08
CA HIS A 115 2.17 13.57 16.71
C HIS A 115 1.52 12.53 17.64
N MET A 116 2.06 12.32 18.83
CA MET A 116 1.65 11.25 19.75
C MET A 116 0.16 11.28 20.11
N GLY A 117 -0.41 12.48 20.22
CA GLY A 117 -1.83 12.69 20.52
C GLY A 117 -2.74 12.75 19.29
N ASP A 118 -2.18 12.77 18.08
CA ASP A 118 -2.94 12.93 16.86
C ASP A 118 -3.33 11.57 16.27
N LYS A 119 -4.62 11.23 16.39
CA LYS A 119 -5.21 10.03 15.78
C LYS A 119 -5.42 10.17 14.27
N LYS A 120 -5.26 11.38 13.71
CA LYS A 120 -5.35 11.65 12.28
C LYS A 120 -3.98 11.73 11.62
N TRP A 121 -2.94 11.22 12.28
CA TRP A 121 -1.59 11.14 11.74
C TRP A 121 -1.12 9.68 11.64
N ASP A 122 -0.47 9.34 10.51
CA ASP A 122 0.12 8.03 10.20
C ASP A 122 -0.86 6.86 10.32
N ILE A 123 -0.67 5.94 11.28
CA ILE A 123 -1.63 4.86 11.50
C ILE A 123 -2.52 5.24 12.69
N GLY A 124 -3.72 5.72 12.37
CA GLY A 124 -4.62 6.38 13.33
C GLY A 124 -5.08 5.46 14.48
N PHE A 125 -5.16 4.16 14.22
CA PHE A 125 -5.54 3.16 15.22
C PHE A 125 -4.35 2.58 15.99
N PHE A 126 -3.11 2.89 15.62
CA PHE A 126 -1.91 2.47 16.35
C PHE A 126 -1.66 3.36 17.56
N SER A 127 -1.13 2.76 18.63
CA SER A 127 -0.54 3.49 19.74
C SER A 127 0.79 4.14 19.30
N PRO A 128 1.31 5.10 20.06
CA PRO A 128 2.60 5.72 19.74
C PRO A 128 3.75 4.69 19.64
N LEU A 129 3.78 3.70 20.54
CA LEU A 129 4.77 2.63 20.49
C LEU A 129 4.63 1.79 19.21
N GLU A 130 3.39 1.48 18.81
CA GLU A 130 3.10 0.73 17.58
C GLU A 130 3.53 1.50 16.34
N ARG A 131 3.36 2.84 16.31
CA ARG A 131 3.86 3.70 15.22
C ARG A 131 5.39 3.69 15.14
N VAL A 132 6.10 3.77 16.28
CA VAL A 132 7.56 3.65 16.30
C VAL A 132 8.01 2.29 15.74
N VAL A 133 7.39 1.20 16.21
CA VAL A 133 7.70 -0.15 15.73
C VAL A 133 7.42 -0.30 14.23
N HIS A 134 6.31 0.27 13.75
CA HIS A 134 5.97 0.27 12.33
C HIS A 134 7.01 0.99 11.47
N VAL A 135 7.48 2.17 11.87
CA VAL A 135 8.53 2.89 11.14
C VAL A 135 9.82 2.05 11.09
N PHE A 136 10.20 1.40 12.19
CA PHE A 136 11.37 0.51 12.18
C PHE A 136 11.17 -0.74 11.32
N HIS A 137 9.98 -1.33 11.31
CA HIS A 137 9.64 -2.43 10.40
C HIS A 137 9.84 -2.01 8.93
N MET A 138 9.36 -0.82 8.56
CA MET A 138 9.52 -0.30 7.20
C MET A 138 11.00 -0.02 6.87
N GLN A 139 11.78 0.49 7.81
CA GLN A 139 13.22 0.69 7.63
C GLN A 139 13.95 -0.63 7.36
N GLU A 140 13.68 -1.66 8.17
CA GLU A 140 14.25 -3.01 7.95
C GLU A 140 13.85 -3.58 6.58
N ALA A 141 12.58 -3.42 6.21
CA ALA A 141 12.07 -3.83 4.90
C ALA A 141 12.81 -3.15 3.74
N TRP A 142 13.12 -1.86 3.87
CA TRP A 142 13.87 -1.12 2.86
C TRP A 142 15.34 -1.53 2.80
N GLU A 143 15.98 -1.85 3.93
CA GLU A 143 17.36 -2.39 3.93
C GLU A 143 17.44 -3.74 3.22
N MET A 144 16.44 -4.60 3.41
CA MET A 144 16.35 -5.87 2.68
C MET A 144 16.08 -5.65 1.19
N THR A 145 15.20 -4.71 0.85
CA THR A 145 14.90 -4.31 -0.53
C THR A 145 16.13 -3.73 -1.24
N LEU A 146 16.98 -2.98 -0.53
CA LEU A 146 18.19 -2.38 -1.09
C LEU A 146 19.15 -3.43 -1.65
N LYS A 147 19.22 -4.62 -1.03
CA LYS A 147 20.04 -5.73 -1.53
C LYS A 147 19.59 -6.21 -2.90
N GLU A 148 18.28 -6.36 -3.12
CA GLU A 148 17.72 -6.74 -4.42
C GLU A 148 17.87 -5.59 -5.44
N TYR A 149 17.69 -4.35 -5.01
CA TYR A 149 17.87 -3.17 -5.86
C TYR A 149 19.31 -3.06 -6.40
N GLN A 150 20.31 -3.36 -5.56
CA GLN A 150 21.72 -3.40 -5.98
C GLN A 150 21.98 -4.49 -7.04
N LYS A 151 21.31 -5.64 -6.98
CA LYS A 151 21.40 -6.67 -8.03
C LYS A 151 20.79 -6.17 -9.34
N LEU A 152 19.65 -5.47 -9.28
CA LEU A 152 19.02 -4.87 -10.46
C LEU A 152 19.88 -3.75 -11.06
N LYS A 153 20.65 -3.01 -10.26
CA LYS A 153 21.67 -2.08 -10.78
C LYS A 153 22.75 -2.78 -11.61
N GLN A 154 23.15 -3.99 -11.21
CA GLN A 154 24.16 -4.79 -11.91
C GLN A 154 23.58 -5.48 -13.15
N ASN A 155 22.31 -5.89 -13.09
CA ASN A 155 21.59 -6.50 -14.20
C ASN A 155 20.24 -5.80 -14.41
N PRO A 156 20.22 -4.66 -15.14
CA PRO A 156 19.02 -3.87 -15.32
C PRO A 156 17.88 -4.66 -16.00
N PRO A 157 16.63 -4.52 -15.52
CA PRO A 157 15.46 -5.03 -16.23
C PRO A 157 15.31 -4.34 -17.59
N SER A 158 14.60 -5.00 -18.52
CA SER A 158 14.32 -4.41 -19.84
C SER A 158 13.40 -3.19 -19.74
N SER A 159 13.40 -2.36 -20.78
CA SER A 159 12.51 -1.20 -20.90
C SER A 159 11.03 -1.59 -20.79
N ASP A 160 10.63 -2.74 -21.36
CA ASP A 160 9.25 -3.24 -21.27
C ASP A 160 8.85 -3.61 -19.85
N VAL A 161 9.76 -4.25 -19.09
CA VAL A 161 9.55 -4.54 -17.68
C VAL A 161 9.39 -3.25 -16.89
N CYS A 162 10.26 -2.26 -17.12
CA CYS A 162 10.14 -0.98 -16.43
C CYS A 162 8.92 -0.16 -16.84
N LYS A 163 8.47 -0.27 -18.09
CA LYS A 163 7.20 0.33 -18.54
C LYS A 163 6.03 -0.25 -17.74
N CYS A 164 5.99 -1.57 -17.56
CA CYS A 164 4.95 -2.23 -16.78
C CYS A 164 5.06 -1.97 -15.27
N ALA A 165 6.28 -1.92 -14.72
CA ALA A 165 6.47 -1.58 -13.30
C ALA A 165 6.01 -0.13 -12.99
N LYS A 166 6.21 0.81 -13.92
CA LYS A 166 5.76 2.21 -13.78
C LYS A 166 4.27 2.42 -14.03
N ASP A 167 3.60 1.51 -14.72
CA ASP A 167 2.16 1.60 -15.02
C ASP A 167 1.31 1.19 -13.81
N ILE A 168 1.34 2.03 -12.76
CA ILE A 168 0.72 1.77 -11.46
C ILE A 168 -0.81 1.61 -11.51
N GLU A 169 -1.45 2.10 -12.57
CA GLU A 169 -2.89 1.96 -12.80
C GLU A 169 -3.24 0.55 -13.26
N ASN A 170 -2.33 -0.14 -13.96
CA ASN A 170 -2.59 -1.45 -14.56
C ASN A 170 -1.74 -2.61 -13.98
N ASN A 171 -0.83 -2.35 -13.05
CA ASN A 171 -0.04 -3.39 -12.37
C ASN A 171 -0.50 -3.68 -10.92
N GLY A 172 -1.60 -3.06 -10.49
CA GLY A 172 -2.22 -3.25 -9.18
C GLY A 172 -1.66 -2.38 -8.05
N VAL A 173 -0.54 -1.68 -8.24
CA VAL A 173 0.08 -0.85 -7.18
C VAL A 173 -0.87 0.23 -6.67
N LEU A 174 -1.49 1.02 -7.56
CA LEU A 174 -2.36 2.11 -7.11
C LEU A 174 -3.65 1.60 -6.45
N LYS A 175 -4.20 0.49 -6.94
CA LYS A 175 -5.35 -0.18 -6.34
C LYS A 175 -5.04 -0.59 -4.89
N MET A 176 -3.88 -1.19 -4.67
CA MET A 176 -3.45 -1.62 -3.34
C MET A 176 -3.05 -0.45 -2.44
N LEU A 177 -2.46 0.62 -2.97
CA LEU A 177 -2.22 1.84 -2.21
C LEU A 177 -3.51 2.49 -1.72
N ARG A 178 -4.53 2.60 -2.59
CA ARG A 178 -5.86 3.10 -2.19
C ARG A 178 -6.47 2.26 -1.07
N PHE A 179 -6.30 0.94 -1.14
CA PHE A 179 -6.76 0.03 -0.11
C PHE A 179 -5.99 0.21 1.21
N ASN A 180 -4.66 0.32 1.17
CA ASN A 180 -3.85 0.63 2.35
C ASN A 180 -4.28 1.97 2.97
N ALA A 181 -4.50 3.01 2.17
CA ALA A 181 -4.96 4.29 2.68
C ALA A 181 -6.32 4.20 3.38
N LEU A 182 -7.27 3.44 2.81
CA LEU A 182 -8.56 3.18 3.45
C LEU A 182 -8.37 2.45 4.78
N ALA A 183 -7.56 1.38 4.80
CA ALA A 183 -7.36 0.58 6.01
C ALA A 183 -6.63 1.32 7.12
N ILE A 184 -5.70 2.21 6.76
CA ILE A 184 -4.97 3.06 7.71
C ILE A 184 -5.91 4.10 8.33
N ARG A 185 -6.77 4.73 7.52
CA ARG A 185 -7.71 5.78 7.94
C ARG A 185 -8.90 5.23 8.71
N GLU A 186 -9.46 4.14 8.19
CA GLU A 186 -10.75 3.59 8.58
C GLU A 186 -10.60 2.09 8.88
N ALA A 187 -9.67 1.73 9.77
CA ALA A 187 -9.41 0.33 10.14
C ALA A 187 -10.67 -0.40 10.64
N SER A 188 -11.62 0.34 11.21
CA SER A 188 -12.94 -0.15 11.60
C SER A 188 -13.75 -0.65 10.40
N LEU A 189 -13.58 -0.10 9.20
CA LEU A 189 -14.31 -0.54 8.01
C LEU A 189 -13.72 -1.81 7.36
N ILE A 190 -12.55 -2.27 7.80
CA ILE A 190 -11.89 -3.48 7.28
C ILE A 190 -12.18 -4.65 8.22
N TYR A 191 -13.16 -5.48 7.85
CA TYR A 191 -13.59 -6.68 8.58
C TYR A 191 -13.85 -7.83 7.59
N GLY A 192 -13.63 -9.09 8.01
CA GLY A 192 -13.94 -10.28 7.20
C GLY A 192 -13.13 -11.52 7.56
N ASP A 193 -13.58 -12.69 7.10
CA ASP A 193 -12.93 -13.99 7.31
C ASP A 193 -11.57 -14.05 6.60
N THR A 194 -10.55 -14.60 7.27
CA THR A 194 -9.26 -14.97 6.65
C THR A 194 -9.49 -16.13 5.67
N MET A 195 -9.44 -15.86 4.37
CA MET A 195 -9.49 -16.94 3.36
C MET A 195 -8.08 -17.43 3.01
N LYS A 196 -7.88 -18.75 3.05
CA LYS A 196 -6.73 -19.39 2.38
C LYS A 196 -6.86 -19.17 0.88
N ALA A 197 -5.82 -18.60 0.26
CA ALA A 197 -5.83 -18.21 -1.15
C ALA A 197 -5.82 -19.41 -2.09
N TYR A 198 -7.00 -19.88 -2.51
CA TYR A 198 -7.14 -20.87 -3.59
C TYR A 198 -8.36 -20.66 -4.51
N ASP A 199 -9.06 -19.52 -4.47
CA ASP A 199 -10.16 -19.30 -5.42
C ASP A 199 -10.33 -17.82 -5.83
N THR A 200 -10.84 -17.66 -7.04
CA THR A 200 -10.58 -16.62 -8.03
C THR A 200 -11.60 -15.47 -8.01
N SER A 201 -12.02 -14.98 -6.85
CA SER A 201 -12.94 -13.81 -6.81
C SER A 201 -12.74 -12.88 -5.61
N LEU A 202 -12.42 -11.61 -5.93
CA LEU A 202 -12.28 -10.44 -5.05
C LEU A 202 -11.28 -10.59 -3.90
N GLN A 203 -10.00 -10.45 -4.25
CA GLN A 203 -8.86 -10.50 -3.34
C GLN A 203 -8.48 -9.08 -2.88
N TYR A 204 -8.68 -8.78 -1.60
CA TYR A 204 -8.06 -7.64 -0.93
C TYR A 204 -7.12 -8.18 0.14
N TYR A 205 -5.82 -7.89 0.04
CA TYR A 205 -4.78 -8.32 0.98
C TYR A 205 -4.27 -7.12 1.79
N ILE A 206 -4.12 -7.24 3.11
CA ILE A 206 -3.20 -6.37 3.87
C ILE A 206 -2.42 -7.22 4.88
N GLN A 207 -1.10 -7.04 4.88
CA GLN A 207 -0.10 -7.54 5.83
C GLN A 207 -0.11 -9.06 6.13
N GLY A 208 0.96 -9.75 5.73
CA GLY A 208 1.35 -11.04 6.30
C GLY A 208 0.64 -12.33 5.84
N GLY A 209 -0.01 -12.36 4.67
CA GLY A 209 -0.54 -13.60 4.07
C GLY A 209 -2.06 -13.66 3.91
N TYR A 210 -2.79 -12.64 4.36
CA TYR A 210 -4.25 -12.74 4.57
C TYR A 210 -5.08 -11.92 3.59
N THR A 211 -6.18 -12.51 3.11
CA THR A 211 -7.21 -11.81 2.33
C THR A 211 -8.39 -11.46 3.23
N TYR A 212 -8.88 -10.22 3.13
CA TYR A 212 -10.08 -9.73 3.82
C TYR A 212 -11.18 -9.49 2.79
N ARG A 213 -12.38 -10.01 3.05
CA ARG A 213 -13.56 -9.73 2.22
C ARG A 213 -14.41 -8.64 2.87
N PHE A 214 -14.44 -7.45 2.28
CA PHE A 214 -15.42 -6.43 2.65
C PHE A 214 -16.83 -6.94 2.32
N LYS A 215 -17.66 -7.18 3.35
CA LYS A 215 -19.04 -7.67 3.22
C LYS A 215 -20.03 -6.56 3.61
N PRO A 216 -20.33 -5.58 2.74
CA PRO A 216 -21.16 -4.43 3.08
C PRO A 216 -22.57 -4.84 3.53
N GLU A 217 -23.15 -5.87 2.91
CA GLU A 217 -24.49 -6.39 3.23
C GLU A 217 -24.64 -6.82 4.70
N ARG A 218 -23.57 -7.32 5.33
CA ARG A 218 -23.59 -7.73 6.75
C ARG A 218 -23.57 -6.53 7.69
N VAL A 219 -22.80 -5.48 7.37
CA VAL A 219 -22.79 -4.25 8.17
C VAL A 219 -24.15 -3.57 8.14
N PHE A 220 -24.79 -3.50 6.97
CA PHE A 220 -26.14 -2.98 6.88
C PHE A 220 -27.13 -3.83 7.68
N LYS A 221 -27.10 -5.16 7.53
CA LYS A 221 -27.99 -6.09 8.24
C LYS A 221 -27.83 -6.11 9.76
N GLU A 222 -26.61 -5.97 10.27
CA GLU A 222 -26.34 -5.96 11.72
C GLU A 222 -26.54 -4.56 12.33
N SER A 223 -26.35 -3.49 11.55
CA SER A 223 -26.74 -2.12 11.92
C SER A 223 -28.27 -2.00 12.07
N GLU A 224 -29.04 -2.63 11.16
CA GLU A 224 -30.49 -2.77 11.26
C GLU A 224 -30.95 -3.53 12.52
N ARG A 225 -30.06 -4.33 13.13
CA ARG A 225 -30.30 -5.04 14.40
C ARG A 225 -29.95 -4.22 15.64
N GLY A 226 -29.61 -2.95 15.47
CA GLY A 226 -29.32 -2.01 16.56
C GLY A 226 -27.94 -2.20 17.20
N LEU A 227 -27.06 -2.99 16.58
CA LEU A 227 -25.67 -3.07 17.01
C LEU A 227 -24.94 -1.81 16.53
N SER A 228 -24.18 -1.18 17.43
CA SER A 228 -23.27 -0.11 17.03
C SER A 228 -22.20 -0.68 16.10
N LEU A 229 -21.64 0.18 15.24
CA LEU A 229 -20.55 -0.22 14.36
C LEU A 229 -19.42 -0.87 15.17
N ASP A 230 -19.06 -0.31 16.32
CA ASP A 230 -18.06 -0.87 17.23
C ASP A 230 -18.39 -2.30 17.70
N GLN A 231 -19.66 -2.62 17.96
CA GLN A 231 -20.10 -3.95 18.39
C GLN A 231 -20.05 -4.98 17.25
N ILE A 232 -20.33 -4.56 16.02
CA ILE A 232 -20.25 -5.40 14.82
C ILE A 232 -18.78 -5.74 14.53
N LEU A 233 -17.88 -4.79 14.76
CA LEU A 233 -16.47 -4.86 14.40
C LEU A 233 -15.57 -5.56 15.43
N LEU A 234 -16.05 -5.78 16.65
CA LEU A 234 -15.27 -6.45 17.71
C LEU A 234 -15.30 -7.99 17.65
N LYS A 235 -16.23 -8.60 16.91
CA LYS A 235 -16.50 -10.05 16.98
C LYS A 235 -15.55 -10.96 16.19
N GLU A 236 -14.75 -10.44 15.25
CA GLU A 236 -13.89 -11.24 14.36
C GLU A 236 -12.49 -10.61 14.22
N LYS A 237 -11.82 -10.32 15.35
CA LYS A 237 -10.46 -9.79 15.35
C LYS A 237 -9.42 -10.89 15.59
N GLU A 238 -8.77 -11.34 14.52
CA GLU A 238 -7.32 -11.49 14.56
C GLU A 238 -6.69 -10.16 14.10
N SER A 239 -6.96 -9.07 14.83
CA SER A 239 -6.18 -7.84 14.64
C SER A 239 -4.81 -8.02 15.28
N MET A 240 -3.78 -7.35 14.74
CA MET A 240 -2.49 -7.22 15.45
C MET A 240 -2.75 -6.87 16.92
N PRO A 241 -2.17 -7.62 17.87
CA PRO A 241 -2.38 -7.36 19.29
C PRO A 241 -1.83 -5.98 19.63
N LYS A 242 -2.43 -5.32 20.61
CA LYS A 242 -1.85 -4.10 21.16
C LYS A 242 -0.50 -4.41 21.80
N LEU A 243 0.50 -3.58 21.56
CA LEU A 243 1.84 -3.74 22.16
C LEU A 243 1.81 -3.32 23.63
N THR A 244 1.31 -4.22 24.48
CA THR A 244 1.19 -4.03 25.93
C THR A 244 2.16 -4.91 26.73
N ASP A 245 2.71 -5.95 26.12
CA ASP A 245 3.56 -6.94 26.78
C ASP A 245 4.47 -7.69 25.77
N ALA A 246 5.34 -8.53 26.30
CA ALA A 246 6.28 -9.32 25.51
C ALA A 246 5.59 -10.36 24.61
N ALA A 247 4.44 -10.91 25.01
CA ALA A 247 3.73 -11.88 24.18
C ALA A 247 3.09 -11.22 22.95
N ALA A 248 2.60 -9.99 23.09
CA ALA A 248 2.20 -9.17 21.96
C ALA A 248 3.40 -8.87 21.04
N TRP A 249 4.57 -8.56 21.60
CA TRP A 249 5.78 -8.35 20.81
C TRP A 249 6.20 -9.58 19.99
N GLU A 250 6.12 -10.79 20.55
CA GLU A 250 6.41 -12.02 19.79
C GLU A 250 5.51 -12.14 18.55
N LYS A 251 4.23 -11.80 18.68
CA LYS A 251 3.31 -11.79 17.53
C LYS A 251 3.68 -10.73 16.50
N TRP A 252 4.09 -9.54 16.93
CA TRP A 252 4.57 -8.48 16.03
C TRP A 252 5.83 -8.89 15.25
N LYS A 253 6.77 -9.60 15.88
CA LYS A 253 7.95 -10.12 15.19
C LYS A 253 7.59 -11.12 14.10
N GLU A 254 6.60 -11.98 14.33
CA GLU A 254 6.14 -12.92 13.31
C GLU A 254 5.45 -12.21 12.14
N ILE A 255 4.56 -11.24 12.42
CA ILE A 255 3.84 -10.49 11.39
C ILE A 255 4.76 -9.55 10.62
N GLY A 256 5.79 -9.01 11.27
CA GLY A 256 6.79 -8.13 10.66
C GLY A 256 7.77 -8.84 9.72
N LYS A 257 7.72 -10.17 9.58
CA LYS A 257 8.52 -10.90 8.61
C LYS A 257 7.95 -10.69 7.21
N MET A 258 8.68 -9.95 6.38
CA MET A 258 8.40 -9.85 4.95
C MET A 258 9.01 -11.03 4.20
N SER A 259 8.33 -11.45 3.12
CA SER A 259 8.86 -12.49 2.23
C SER A 259 9.98 -11.95 1.34
N MET A 260 10.93 -12.81 0.96
CA MET A 260 11.99 -12.44 0.00
C MET A 260 11.43 -11.96 -1.34
N THR A 261 10.28 -12.50 -1.76
CA THR A 261 9.56 -12.08 -2.97
C THR A 261 9.04 -10.64 -2.89
N GLU A 262 8.58 -10.19 -1.73
CA GLU A 262 8.15 -8.79 -1.55
C GLU A 262 9.30 -7.79 -1.73
N HIS A 263 10.51 -8.16 -1.29
CA HIS A 263 11.70 -7.34 -1.45
C HIS A 263 12.12 -7.20 -2.92
N PHE A 264 12.05 -8.28 -3.70
CA PHE A 264 12.36 -8.23 -5.13
C PHE A 264 11.35 -7.37 -5.90
N ASP A 265 10.05 -7.57 -5.67
CA ASP A 265 8.99 -6.79 -6.34
C ASP A 265 9.15 -5.29 -6.09
N THR A 266 9.40 -4.93 -4.82
CA THR A 266 9.65 -3.54 -4.42
C THR A 266 10.91 -2.98 -5.05
N ALA A 267 12.00 -3.75 -5.05
CA ALA A 267 13.26 -3.33 -5.66
C ALA A 267 13.09 -3.07 -7.16
N LEU A 268 12.36 -3.93 -7.87
CA LEU A 268 12.06 -3.77 -9.29
C LEU A 268 11.27 -2.49 -9.55
N PHE A 269 10.22 -2.26 -8.75
CA PHE A 269 9.42 -1.04 -8.85
C PHE A 269 10.25 0.23 -8.61
N LEU A 270 11.02 0.27 -7.52
CA LEU A 270 11.85 1.42 -7.17
C LEU A 270 12.94 1.66 -8.21
N TYR A 271 13.57 0.60 -8.73
CA TYR A 271 14.58 0.72 -9.77
C TYR A 271 14.02 1.41 -11.00
N CYS A 272 12.89 0.93 -11.50
CA CYS A 272 12.25 1.49 -12.69
C CYS A 272 11.68 2.89 -12.48
N SER A 273 11.32 3.26 -11.24
CA SER A 273 10.74 4.56 -10.90
C SER A 273 11.79 5.64 -10.64
N LEU A 274 12.97 5.28 -10.13
CA LEU A 274 14.03 6.23 -9.76
C LEU A 274 15.07 6.40 -10.87
N ASN A 275 15.25 5.42 -11.75
CA ASN A 275 16.22 5.47 -12.84
C ASN A 275 15.55 5.84 -14.16
N LYS A 276 16.28 6.56 -15.00
CA LYS A 276 15.87 6.84 -16.38
C LYS A 276 16.10 5.58 -17.22
N VAL A 277 15.06 4.74 -17.27
CA VAL A 277 14.96 3.53 -18.12
C VAL A 277 13.86 3.72 -19.15
#